data_AF-A0A0D6P9Q4-F1
#
_entry.id   AF-A0A0D6P9Q4-F1
#
_cell.length_a   1.000
_cell.length_b   1.000
_cell.length_c   1.000
_cell.angle_alpha   90.00
_cell.angle_beta   90.00
_cell.angle_gamma   90.00
#
_symmetry.space_group_name_H-M   'P 1'
#
loop_
_entity.id
_entity.type
_entity.pdbx_description
1 polymer ?
#
loop_
_entity_poly.entity_id
_entity_poly.type
_entity_poly.pdbx_seq_one_letter_code
_entity_poly.pdbx_strand_id
1 'polypeptide(L)'
;MARPIPTTDTRRYTTVAIILHWLIALGILANLVIGFVMSNVTMATMTKFRWFQYHKSVGITVLMLAVLRVLWRLAHKPPPLVPMPKLERQAAEGAHVALYLFMLGIPLTGWITVSVAKLDIPTVLWGVIPWPNVPFLSTLPNKKPVHEVVATLHGWGAYVLFGLIAIHAAAALRHHYLKHDATLWRMLPLVRRPLAVAALAAPLLALPGTARATVWTLDAAHSTLGFTGSQSGDAFHGRFQRFTARIDFDPAHPTDGHVLVNVDMTSATTGDSDRDSRLPDPDWFDASKHATATFDASHFKPLGGDAYAAVGTLSLRGITHPLTLPFKLTVNGDTAHATGTVSLKRDDYGVGQGQWASGEWVALDVAVTVDITATRAK
;
A
#
# COMPACT_ATOMS: atom_id res chain seq x y z
N MET A 1 48.57 -16.27 -45.57
CA MET A 1 48.82 -16.11 -44.12
C MET A 1 47.58 -15.51 -43.48
N ALA A 2 46.78 -16.33 -42.79
CA ALA A 2 45.61 -15.84 -42.05
C ALA A 2 46.09 -15.06 -40.83
N ARG A 3 45.63 -13.81 -40.66
CA ARG A 3 45.86 -13.05 -39.42
C ARG A 3 45.25 -13.84 -38.25
N PRO A 4 45.99 -14.09 -37.17
CA PRO A 4 45.43 -14.75 -36.00
C PRO A 4 44.33 -13.86 -35.40
N ILE A 5 43.16 -14.46 -35.17
CA ILE A 5 42.07 -13.84 -34.40
C ILE A 5 42.62 -13.59 -33.00
N PRO A 6 42.57 -12.36 -32.45
CA PRO A 6 43.03 -12.11 -31.08
C PRO A 6 42.22 -12.96 -30.10
N THR A 7 42.89 -13.88 -29.41
CA THR A 7 42.35 -14.72 -28.34
C THR A 7 42.19 -13.94 -27.02
N THR A 8 41.72 -12.69 -27.08
CA THR A 8 41.42 -11.92 -25.87
C THR A 8 40.09 -12.37 -25.32
N ASP A 9 40.15 -13.16 -24.26
CA ASP A 9 39.06 -13.71 -23.48
C ASP A 9 37.93 -12.69 -23.18
N THR A 10 36.87 -12.70 -24.00
CA THR A 10 35.67 -11.85 -23.91
C THR A 10 34.62 -12.42 -22.96
N ARG A 11 35.03 -13.22 -21.95
CA ARG A 11 34.10 -13.87 -21.01
C ARG A 11 33.18 -12.85 -20.32
N ARG A 12 31.87 -13.05 -20.48
CA ARG A 12 30.81 -12.28 -19.81
C ARG A 12 30.75 -12.63 -18.34
N TYR A 13 30.14 -11.75 -17.54
CA TYR A 13 29.79 -12.11 -16.17
C TYR A 13 28.74 -13.22 -16.17
N THR A 14 28.71 -14.00 -15.09
CA THR A 14 27.66 -15.00 -14.85
C THR A 14 26.28 -14.34 -14.88
N THR A 15 25.25 -15.04 -15.38
CA THR A 15 23.87 -14.53 -15.43
C THR A 15 23.38 -14.00 -14.08
N VAL A 16 23.71 -14.69 -12.97
CA VAL A 16 23.34 -14.26 -11.61
C VAL A 16 23.96 -12.90 -11.26
N ALA A 17 25.26 -12.70 -11.52
CA ALA A 17 25.93 -11.42 -11.29
C ALA A 17 25.32 -10.26 -12.12
N ILE A 18 24.86 -10.56 -13.35
CA ILE A 18 24.18 -9.59 -14.22
C ILE A 18 22.81 -9.25 -13.64
N ILE A 19 21.99 -10.25 -13.29
CA ILE A 19 20.66 -10.05 -12.70
C ILE A 19 20.76 -9.23 -11.41
N LEU A 20 21.64 -9.64 -10.48
CA LEU A 20 21.87 -8.90 -9.24
C LEU A 20 22.31 -7.46 -9.52
N HIS A 21 23.16 -7.23 -10.52
CA HIS A 21 23.61 -5.87 -10.86
C HIS A 21 22.43 -4.97 -11.23
N TRP A 22 21.59 -5.42 -12.17
CA TRP A 22 20.50 -4.61 -12.69
C TRP A 22 19.35 -4.48 -11.70
N LEU A 23 19.02 -5.52 -10.94
CA LEU A 23 18.02 -5.39 -9.87
C LEU A 23 18.44 -4.37 -8.82
N ILE A 24 19.72 -4.38 -8.40
CA ILE A 24 20.25 -3.40 -7.46
C ILE A 24 20.28 -2.00 -8.09
N ALA A 25 20.78 -1.86 -9.32
CA ALA A 25 20.87 -0.56 -9.99
C ALA A 25 19.48 0.08 -10.15
N LEU A 26 18.50 -0.67 -10.66
CA LEU A 26 17.12 -0.21 -10.81
C LEU A 26 16.47 0.06 -9.45
N GLY A 27 16.68 -0.82 -8.46
CA GLY A 27 16.18 -0.63 -7.10
C GLY A 27 16.73 0.64 -6.45
N ILE A 28 18.02 0.93 -6.59
CA ILE A 28 18.64 2.17 -6.09
C ILE A 28 18.05 3.38 -6.80
N LEU A 29 17.94 3.38 -8.13
CA LEU A 29 17.38 4.50 -8.88
C LEU A 29 15.92 4.77 -8.47
N ALA A 30 15.10 3.73 -8.36
CA ALA A 30 13.74 3.85 -7.84
C ALA A 30 13.73 4.41 -6.41
N ASN A 31 14.62 3.92 -5.53
CA ASN A 31 14.65 4.37 -4.14
C ASN A 31 15.12 5.83 -3.98
N LEU A 32 16.01 6.30 -4.86
CA LEU A 32 16.42 7.70 -4.91
C LEU A 32 15.26 8.60 -5.33
N VAL A 33 14.47 8.19 -6.32
CA VAL A 33 13.25 8.92 -6.73
C VAL A 33 12.23 8.95 -5.58
N ILE A 34 11.95 7.81 -4.96
CA ILE A 34 11.06 7.71 -3.80
C ILE A 34 11.55 8.62 -2.66
N GLY A 35 12.85 8.58 -2.36
CA GLY A 35 13.48 9.41 -1.34
C GLY A 35 13.34 10.91 -1.64
N PHE A 36 13.56 11.32 -2.88
CA PHE A 36 13.39 12.71 -3.32
C PHE A 36 11.93 13.18 -3.21
N VAL A 37 10.97 12.34 -3.66
CA VAL A 37 9.54 12.65 -3.60
C VAL A 37 9.09 12.81 -2.15
N MET A 38 9.41 11.85 -1.28
CA MET A 38 8.95 11.88 0.11
C MET A 38 9.53 13.06 0.92
N SER A 39 10.69 13.60 0.53
CA SER A 39 11.32 14.73 1.22
C SER A 39 10.94 16.11 0.67
N ASN A 40 10.69 16.22 -0.63
CA ASN A 40 10.55 17.53 -1.29
C ASN A 40 9.14 17.84 -1.81
N VAL A 41 8.29 16.82 -1.98
CA VAL A 41 6.92 17.03 -2.47
C VAL A 41 5.98 17.17 -1.28
N THR A 42 5.19 18.25 -1.28
CA THR A 42 4.09 18.42 -0.32
C THR A 42 3.00 17.42 -0.65
N MET A 43 2.65 16.58 0.32
CA MET A 43 1.67 15.51 0.16
C MET A 43 0.85 15.41 1.45
N ALA A 44 -0.36 14.85 1.35
CA ALA A 44 -1.13 14.47 2.52
C ALA A 44 -0.30 13.53 3.42
N THR A 45 -0.48 13.64 4.74
CA THR A 45 0.31 12.90 5.74
C THR A 45 0.35 11.40 5.44
N MET A 46 -0.78 10.83 5.01
CA MET A 46 -0.87 9.40 4.78
C MET A 46 -0.16 8.93 3.51
N THR A 47 -0.27 9.70 2.43
CA THR A 47 0.51 9.49 1.22
C THR A 47 2.00 9.58 1.56
N LYS A 48 2.42 10.62 2.29
CA LYS A 48 3.82 10.78 2.72
C LYS A 48 4.29 9.57 3.52
N PHE A 49 3.51 9.10 4.49
CA PHE A 49 3.80 7.87 5.24
C PHE A 49 3.99 6.64 4.33
N ARG A 50 3.13 6.44 3.31
CA ARG A 50 3.29 5.35 2.33
C ARG A 50 4.61 5.46 1.59
N TRP A 51 4.97 6.66 1.11
CA TRP A 51 6.25 6.88 0.44
C TRP A 51 7.44 6.56 1.35
N PHE A 52 7.38 6.90 2.63
CA PHE A 52 8.38 6.46 3.62
C PHE A 52 8.42 4.93 3.77
N GLN A 53 7.28 4.24 3.85
CA GLN A 53 7.26 2.77 3.96
C GLN A 53 7.77 2.09 2.67
N TYR A 54 7.46 2.63 1.49
CA TYR A 54 8.04 2.16 0.23
C TYR A 54 9.55 2.40 0.17
N HIS A 55 10.02 3.56 0.60
CA HIS A 55 11.45 3.87 0.66
C HIS A 55 12.22 2.88 1.54
N LYS A 56 11.68 2.56 2.72
CA LYS A 56 12.25 1.54 3.62
C LYS A 56 12.22 0.15 2.98
N SER A 57 11.11 -0.23 2.36
CA SER A 57 10.92 -1.56 1.75
C SER A 57 11.90 -1.80 0.60
N VAL A 58 12.00 -0.84 -0.33
CA VAL A 58 12.94 -0.89 -1.44
C VAL A 58 14.38 -0.81 -0.93
N GLY A 59 14.67 0.05 0.05
CA GLY A 59 15.99 0.19 0.65
C GLY A 59 16.52 -1.10 1.28
N ILE A 60 15.70 -1.78 2.09
CA ILE A 60 16.08 -3.09 2.69
C ILE A 60 16.19 -4.18 1.63
N THR A 61 15.32 -4.19 0.62
CA THR A 61 15.41 -5.13 -0.51
C THR A 61 16.75 -4.97 -1.24
N VAL A 62 17.13 -3.72 -1.54
CA VAL A 62 18.43 -3.39 -2.15
C VAL A 62 19.58 -3.82 -1.25
N LEU A 63 19.51 -3.60 0.06
CA LEU A 63 20.53 -4.04 1.01
C LEU A 63 20.73 -5.56 0.97
N MET A 64 19.64 -6.33 0.99
CA MET A 64 19.71 -7.79 0.92
C MET A 64 20.31 -8.26 -0.41
N LEU A 65 19.88 -7.68 -1.54
CA LEU A 65 20.45 -7.99 -2.84
C LEU A 65 21.93 -7.60 -2.94
N ALA A 66 22.32 -6.47 -2.34
CA ALA A 66 23.69 -6.00 -2.27
C ALA A 66 24.59 -6.96 -1.46
N VAL A 67 24.11 -7.47 -0.33
CA VAL A 67 24.79 -8.53 0.43
C VAL A 67 24.93 -9.79 -0.41
N LEU A 68 23.86 -10.25 -1.06
CA LEU A 68 23.92 -11.42 -1.97
C LEU A 68 24.92 -11.20 -3.11
N ARG A 69 25.02 -9.98 -3.66
CA ARG A 69 25.99 -9.61 -4.68
C ARG A 69 27.43 -9.70 -4.16
N VAL A 70 27.69 -9.23 -2.94
CA VAL A 70 29.02 -9.36 -2.31
C VAL A 70 29.37 -10.82 -2.12
N LEU A 71 28.47 -11.62 -1.53
CA LEU A 71 28.68 -13.06 -1.34
C LEU A 71 28.93 -13.77 -2.67
N TRP A 72 28.15 -13.44 -3.71
CA TRP A 72 28.34 -13.99 -5.05
C TRP A 72 29.73 -13.65 -5.61
N ARG A 73 30.17 -12.39 -5.46
CA ARG A 73 31.48 -11.93 -5.94
C ARG A 73 32.63 -12.58 -5.18
N LEU A 74 32.46 -12.91 -3.91
CA LEU A 74 33.45 -13.65 -3.12
C LEU A 74 33.54 -15.12 -3.56
N ALA A 75 32.41 -15.73 -3.92
CA ALA A 75 32.35 -17.12 -4.37
C ALA A 75 32.75 -17.32 -5.85
N HIS A 76 32.62 -16.28 -6.69
CA HIS A 76 32.82 -16.40 -8.14
C HIS A 76 33.85 -15.38 -8.65
N LYS A 77 34.93 -15.87 -9.27
CA LYS A 77 35.96 -15.02 -9.87
C LYS A 77 35.37 -14.19 -11.01
N PRO A 78 35.47 -12.84 -10.97
CA PRO A 78 35.03 -12.01 -12.09
C PRO A 78 35.92 -12.29 -13.32
N PRO A 79 35.40 -12.12 -14.55
CA PRO A 79 36.23 -12.32 -15.73
C PRO A 79 37.33 -11.24 -15.80
N PRO A 80 38.46 -11.51 -16.48
CA PRO A 80 39.61 -10.60 -16.53
C PRO A 80 39.24 -9.16 -16.91
N LEU A 81 39.99 -8.19 -16.40
CA LEU A 81 39.79 -6.78 -16.74
C LEU A 81 40.05 -6.58 -18.24
N VAL A 82 39.25 -5.72 -18.88
CA VAL A 82 39.56 -5.25 -20.24
C VAL A 82 40.87 -4.43 -20.17
N PRO A 83 41.83 -4.61 -21.09
CA PRO A 83 43.06 -3.83 -21.09
C PRO A 83 42.77 -2.32 -21.07
N MET A 84 43.35 -1.61 -20.12
CA MET A 84 43.15 -0.15 -19.95
C MET A 84 44.38 0.49 -19.27
N PRO A 85 44.60 1.81 -19.46
CA PRO A 85 45.66 2.55 -18.77
C PRO A 85 45.58 2.42 -17.25
N LYS A 86 46.74 2.49 -16.56
CA LYS A 86 46.82 2.31 -15.10
C LYS A 86 45.87 3.22 -14.32
N LEU A 87 45.77 4.49 -14.72
CA LEU A 87 44.91 5.46 -14.05
C LEU A 87 43.42 5.12 -14.22
N GLU A 88 43.01 4.68 -15.41
CA GLU A 88 41.61 4.26 -15.66
C GLU A 88 41.27 3.00 -14.87
N ARG A 89 42.21 2.07 -14.77
CA ARG A 89 42.06 0.87 -13.93
C ARG A 89 41.89 1.24 -12.45
N GLN A 90 42.76 2.10 -11.92
CA GLN A 90 42.69 2.55 -10.53
C GLN A 90 41.37 3.30 -10.25
N ALA A 91 40.95 4.17 -11.17
CA ALA A 91 39.67 4.87 -11.07
C ALA A 91 38.49 3.90 -11.10
N ALA A 92 38.50 2.90 -11.99
CA ALA A 92 37.45 1.89 -12.05
C ALA A 92 37.41 1.03 -10.78
N GLU A 93 38.55 0.55 -10.29
CA GLU A 93 38.63 -0.22 -9.04
C GLU A 93 38.14 0.62 -7.85
N GLY A 94 38.57 1.87 -7.73
CA GLY A 94 38.13 2.81 -6.70
C GLY A 94 36.63 3.12 -6.76
N ALA A 95 36.09 3.36 -7.95
CA ALA A 95 34.66 3.58 -8.16
C ALA A 95 33.83 2.36 -7.75
N HIS A 96 34.27 1.15 -8.09
CA HIS A 96 33.59 -0.07 -7.63
C HIS A 96 33.62 -0.17 -6.10
N VAL A 97 34.78 0.02 -5.45
CA VAL A 97 34.87 -0.02 -3.97
C VAL A 97 33.94 1.02 -3.35
N ALA A 98 33.95 2.26 -3.84
CA ALA A 98 33.05 3.31 -3.37
C ALA A 98 31.57 2.92 -3.53
N LEU A 99 31.17 2.42 -4.70
CA LEU A 99 29.80 1.95 -4.93
C LEU A 99 29.41 0.80 -3.97
N TYR A 100 30.31 -0.14 -3.69
CA TYR A 100 30.06 -1.21 -2.70
C TYR A 100 29.88 -0.64 -1.28
N LEU A 101 30.72 0.32 -0.87
CA LEU A 101 30.61 0.96 0.43
C LEU A 101 29.29 1.73 0.58
N PHE A 102 28.91 2.53 -0.42
CA PHE A 102 27.70 3.34 -0.35
C PHE A 102 26.41 2.52 -0.54
N MET A 103 26.40 1.49 -1.41
CA MET A 103 25.21 0.65 -1.61
C MET A 103 24.85 -0.18 -0.37
N LEU A 104 25.83 -0.48 0.50
CA LEU A 104 25.59 -1.13 1.79
C LEU A 104 25.38 -0.09 2.90
N GLY A 105 26.25 0.92 2.95
CA GLY A 105 26.29 1.93 3.99
C GLY A 105 25.02 2.77 4.06
N ILE A 106 24.48 3.24 2.93
CA ILE A 106 23.29 4.11 2.95
C ILE A 106 22.04 3.38 3.44
N PRO A 107 21.69 2.18 2.94
CA PRO A 107 20.56 1.45 3.52
C PRO A 107 20.75 1.11 4.99
N LEU A 108 21.99 0.79 5.43
CA LEU A 108 22.29 0.56 6.84
C LEU A 108 22.08 1.83 7.69
N THR A 109 22.55 2.99 7.24
CA THR A 109 22.29 4.26 7.95
C THR A 109 20.81 4.62 7.96
N GLY A 110 20.06 4.28 6.89
CA GLY A 110 18.61 4.42 6.83
C GLY A 110 17.90 3.53 7.85
N TRP A 111 18.32 2.26 7.96
CA TRP A 111 17.80 1.32 8.94
C TRP A 111 18.11 1.76 10.38
N ILE A 112 19.30 2.30 10.62
CA ILE A 112 19.64 2.90 11.92
C ILE A 112 18.75 4.11 12.20
N THR A 113 18.56 5.02 11.22
CA THR A 113 17.71 6.21 11.35
C THR A 113 16.31 5.84 11.85
N VAL A 114 15.67 4.84 11.24
CA VAL A 114 14.32 4.43 11.65
C VAL A 114 14.31 3.75 13.02
N SER A 115 15.39 3.08 13.40
CA SER A 115 15.51 2.39 14.70
C SER A 115 15.69 3.35 15.88
N VAL A 116 16.19 4.55 15.62
CA VAL A 116 16.36 5.63 16.62
C VAL A 116 15.39 6.79 16.41
N ALA A 117 14.39 6.63 15.54
CA ALA A 117 13.39 7.65 15.29
C ALA A 117 12.52 7.89 16.53
N LYS A 118 12.08 9.14 16.73
CA LYS A 118 11.27 9.54 17.89
C LYS A 118 9.92 8.81 17.96
N LEU A 119 9.31 8.54 16.80
CA LEU A 119 7.95 8.02 16.68
C LEU A 119 7.86 6.48 16.70
N ASP A 120 8.98 5.77 16.90
CA ASP A 120 9.12 4.30 16.97
C ASP A 120 8.17 3.50 16.05
N ILE A 121 8.01 3.99 14.82
CA ILE A 121 7.08 3.46 13.85
C ILE A 121 7.62 2.12 13.34
N PRO A 122 6.85 1.02 13.45
CA PRO A 122 7.25 -0.27 12.92
C PRO A 122 7.57 -0.21 11.42
N THR A 123 8.72 -0.76 11.03
CA THR A 123 9.05 -0.95 9.62
C THR A 123 8.35 -2.21 9.14
N VAL A 124 7.42 -2.08 8.20
CA VAL A 124 6.72 -3.23 7.61
C VAL A 124 7.06 -3.27 6.12
N LEU A 125 7.90 -4.22 5.73
CA LEU A 125 8.32 -4.37 4.34
C LEU A 125 7.13 -4.77 3.49
N TRP A 126 6.89 -4.01 2.44
CA TRP A 126 5.81 -4.24 1.47
C TRP A 126 4.41 -4.33 2.12
N GLY A 127 4.25 -3.77 3.32
CA GLY A 127 3.01 -3.83 4.08
C GLY A 127 2.69 -5.20 4.69
N VAL A 128 3.57 -6.19 4.57
CA VAL A 128 3.29 -7.58 4.99
C VAL A 128 4.31 -8.17 5.95
N ILE A 129 5.61 -7.81 5.84
CA ILE A 129 6.68 -8.44 6.62
C ILE A 129 7.18 -7.44 7.67
N PRO A 130 6.90 -7.65 8.98
CA PRO A 130 7.49 -6.84 10.03
C PRO A 130 9.01 -6.97 10.00
N TRP A 131 9.71 -5.84 10.00
CA TRP A 131 11.15 -5.78 10.02
C TRP A 131 11.64 -5.21 11.35
N PRO A 132 12.58 -5.89 12.04
CA PRO A 132 13.02 -5.45 13.34
C PRO A 132 13.80 -4.14 13.27
N ASN A 133 13.71 -3.34 14.32
CA ASN A 133 14.69 -2.28 14.58
C ASN A 133 16.05 -2.90 14.91
N VAL A 134 17.12 -2.14 14.70
CA VAL A 134 18.48 -2.57 15.08
C VAL A 134 18.51 -2.78 16.60
N PRO A 135 18.91 -3.98 17.08
CA PRO A 135 19.01 -4.26 18.51
C PRO A 135 19.89 -3.25 19.24
N PHE A 136 19.62 -3.00 20.53
CA PHE A 136 20.33 -2.08 21.43
C PHE A 136 20.20 -0.58 21.10
N LEU A 137 20.04 -0.20 19.83
CA LEU A 137 19.84 1.20 19.44
C LEU A 137 18.42 1.68 19.75
N SER A 138 17.43 0.80 19.63
CA SER A 138 16.03 1.09 19.98
C SER A 138 15.80 1.29 21.48
N THR A 139 16.73 0.87 22.34
CA THR A 139 16.61 0.97 23.81
C THR A 139 17.45 2.10 24.40
N LEU A 140 18.11 2.93 23.57
CA LEU A 140 18.92 4.04 24.05
C LEU A 140 18.08 5.07 24.82
N PRO A 141 18.56 5.57 25.99
CA PRO A 141 17.83 6.57 26.78
C PRO A 141 17.62 7.90 26.04
N ASN A 142 18.62 8.31 25.24
CA ASN A 142 18.55 9.51 24.42
C ASN A 142 18.95 9.20 22.98
N LYS A 143 17.93 9.05 22.12
CA LYS A 143 18.08 8.71 20.70
C LYS A 143 18.39 9.92 19.80
N LYS A 144 18.11 11.15 20.26
CA LYS A 144 18.11 12.35 19.41
C LYS A 144 19.47 12.65 18.75
N PRO A 145 20.62 12.64 19.47
CA PRO A 145 21.92 12.92 18.85
C PRO A 145 22.29 11.88 17.79
N VAL A 146 21.97 10.61 18.04
CA VAL A 146 22.23 9.52 17.10
C VAL A 146 21.40 9.73 15.85
N HIS A 147 20.08 9.96 16.01
CA HIS A 147 19.15 10.21 14.91
C HIS A 147 19.60 11.34 13.99
N GLU A 148 20.01 12.49 14.55
CA GLU A 148 20.44 13.66 13.76
C GLU A 148 21.68 13.35 12.90
N VAL A 149 22.67 12.66 13.46
CA VAL A 149 23.89 12.29 12.72
C VAL A 149 23.57 11.30 11.60
N VAL A 150 22.85 10.21 11.90
CA VAL A 150 22.60 9.16 10.91
C VAL A 150 21.64 9.61 9.81
N ALA A 151 20.64 10.44 10.12
CA ALA A 151 19.75 11.02 9.12
C ALA A 151 20.50 11.95 8.16
N THR A 152 21.43 12.75 8.70
CA THR A 152 22.29 13.63 7.90
C THR A 152 23.21 12.83 6.99
N LEU A 153 23.87 11.80 7.51
CA LEU A 153 24.73 10.91 6.73
C LEU A 153 23.94 10.15 5.65
N HIS A 154 22.74 9.70 5.96
CA HIS A 154 21.86 9.02 5.00
C HIS A 154 21.47 9.95 3.84
N GLY A 155 21.02 11.17 4.15
CA GLY A 155 20.62 12.16 3.14
C GLY A 155 21.78 12.56 2.23
N TRP A 156 22.91 13.01 2.79
CA TRP A 156 24.09 13.39 1.99
C TRP A 156 24.70 12.20 1.26
N GLY A 157 24.74 11.03 1.90
CA GLY A 157 25.19 9.80 1.27
C GLY A 157 24.42 9.47 0.00
N ALA A 158 23.09 9.64 0.01
CA ALA A 158 22.25 9.40 -1.17
C ALA A 158 22.64 10.29 -2.37
N TYR A 159 22.93 11.58 -2.15
CA TYR A 159 23.39 12.49 -3.21
C TYR A 159 24.76 12.10 -3.75
N VAL A 160 25.70 11.71 -2.87
CA VAL A 160 27.02 11.21 -3.29
C VAL A 160 26.89 9.93 -4.11
N LEU A 161 26.05 8.98 -3.68
CA LEU A 161 25.79 7.75 -4.41
C LEU A 161 25.18 8.04 -5.79
N PHE A 162 24.24 8.97 -5.89
CA PHE A 162 23.68 9.39 -7.18
C PHE A 162 24.77 9.89 -8.14
N GLY A 163 25.67 10.77 -7.66
CA GLY A 163 26.82 11.24 -8.44
C GLY A 163 27.75 10.11 -8.88
N LEU A 164 28.06 9.16 -7.98
CA LEU A 164 28.89 8.00 -8.30
C LEU A 164 28.23 7.10 -9.37
N ILE A 165 26.92 6.88 -9.30
CA ILE A 165 26.17 6.10 -10.29
C ILE A 165 26.19 6.81 -11.65
N ALA A 166 25.99 8.13 -11.68
CA ALA A 166 26.03 8.91 -12.91
C ALA A 166 27.41 8.81 -13.59
N ILE A 167 28.49 8.99 -12.82
CA ILE A 167 29.86 8.86 -13.32
C ILE A 167 30.14 7.43 -13.79
N HIS A 168 29.71 6.42 -13.03
CA HIS A 168 29.87 5.01 -13.39
C HIS A 168 29.17 4.66 -14.71
N ALA A 169 27.91 5.09 -14.88
CA ALA A 169 27.14 4.87 -16.09
C ALA A 169 27.77 5.63 -17.29
N ALA A 170 28.15 6.90 -17.10
CA ALA A 170 28.81 7.68 -18.14
C ALA A 170 30.15 7.04 -18.57
N ALA A 171 30.93 6.50 -17.64
CA ALA A 171 32.15 5.78 -17.96
C ALA A 171 31.86 4.51 -18.77
N ALA A 172 30.86 3.71 -18.39
CA ALA A 172 30.47 2.53 -19.16
C ALA A 172 30.02 2.88 -20.59
N LEU A 173 29.24 3.96 -20.76
CA LEU A 173 28.81 4.46 -22.06
C LEU A 173 29.99 5.01 -22.89
N ARG A 174 30.93 5.74 -22.28
CA ARG A 174 32.18 6.19 -22.93
C ARG A 174 33.00 5.01 -23.43
N HIS A 175 33.16 3.97 -22.61
CA HIS A 175 33.88 2.76 -23.00
C HIS A 175 33.20 2.03 -24.17
N HIS A 176 31.87 2.02 -24.18
CA HIS A 176 31.09 1.39 -25.24
C HIS A 176 31.11 2.18 -26.56
N TYR A 177 30.76 3.48 -26.53
CA TYR A 177 30.55 4.28 -27.75
C TYR A 177 31.81 4.97 -28.28
N LEU A 178 32.76 5.34 -27.40
CA LEU A 178 33.97 6.07 -27.83
C LEU A 178 35.16 5.12 -27.95
N LYS A 179 35.34 4.22 -26.98
CA LYS A 179 36.45 3.25 -26.99
C LYS A 179 36.13 1.92 -27.66
N HIS A 180 34.87 1.67 -27.97
CA HIS A 180 34.41 0.47 -28.67
C HIS A 180 34.86 -0.84 -28.00
N ASP A 181 34.89 -0.86 -26.67
CA ASP A 181 35.33 -2.05 -25.91
C ASP A 181 34.16 -2.87 -25.33
N ALA A 182 34.50 -4.03 -24.77
CA ALA A 182 33.54 -5.00 -24.26
C ALA A 182 32.99 -4.67 -22.85
N THR A 183 33.34 -3.53 -22.24
CA THR A 183 33.03 -3.23 -20.83
C THR A 183 31.53 -3.28 -20.54
N LEU A 184 30.72 -2.55 -21.32
CA LEU A 184 29.26 -2.54 -21.16
C LEU A 184 28.62 -3.87 -21.60
N TRP A 185 29.09 -4.43 -22.72
CA TRP A 185 28.58 -5.68 -23.30
C TRP A 185 28.63 -6.87 -22.33
N ARG A 186 29.63 -6.90 -21.44
CA ARG A 186 29.78 -7.95 -20.42
C ARG A 186 28.71 -7.91 -19.34
N MET A 187 27.96 -6.81 -19.21
CA MET A 187 26.90 -6.61 -18.22
C MET A 187 25.49 -6.52 -18.81
N LEU A 188 25.29 -6.43 -20.13
CA LEU A 188 23.93 -6.35 -20.69
C LEU A 188 23.12 -7.63 -20.41
N PRO A 189 21.84 -7.53 -20.02
CA PRO A 189 20.97 -8.70 -19.88
C PRO A 189 20.57 -9.18 -21.28
N LEU A 190 21.18 -10.26 -21.77
CA LEU A 190 20.77 -10.88 -23.03
C LEU A 190 19.67 -11.90 -22.73
N VAL A 191 18.42 -11.55 -23.07
CA VAL A 191 17.24 -12.39 -22.89
C VAL A 191 17.32 -13.58 -23.86
N ARG A 192 17.59 -14.79 -23.35
CA ARG A 192 17.24 -16.02 -24.07
C ARG A 192 15.84 -16.44 -23.60
N ARG A 193 14.81 -15.97 -24.34
CA ARG A 193 13.35 -16.29 -24.35
C ARG A 193 12.59 -16.32 -22.99
N PRO A 194 11.43 -15.65 -22.86
CA PRO A 194 10.56 -15.80 -21.69
C PRO A 194 9.61 -17.01 -21.84
N LEU A 195 9.39 -17.75 -20.75
CA LEU A 195 8.29 -18.71 -20.62
C LEU A 195 7.04 -17.98 -20.12
N ALA A 196 5.91 -18.20 -20.80
CA ALA A 196 4.59 -17.71 -20.43
C ALA A 196 3.98 -18.55 -19.30
N VAL A 197 3.27 -17.91 -18.38
CA VAL A 197 2.37 -18.59 -17.42
C VAL A 197 0.97 -18.02 -17.63
N ALA A 198 0.04 -18.90 -17.98
CA ALA A 198 -1.36 -18.61 -18.25
C ALA A 198 -2.20 -18.65 -16.96
N ALA A 199 -3.21 -17.79 -16.90
CA ALA A 199 -4.26 -17.73 -15.90
C ALA A 199 -5.37 -18.75 -16.20
N LEU A 200 -6.10 -19.17 -15.15
CA LEU A 200 -7.44 -19.75 -15.27
C LEU A 200 -8.32 -19.24 -14.13
N ALA A 201 -9.46 -18.67 -14.50
CA ALA A 201 -10.62 -18.42 -13.66
C ALA A 201 -11.79 -19.25 -14.22
N ALA A 202 -12.71 -19.66 -13.34
CA ALA A 202 -14.04 -20.14 -13.74
C ALA A 202 -15.09 -19.70 -12.68
N PRO A 203 -16.31 -19.31 -13.10
CA PRO A 203 -17.39 -18.83 -12.22
C PRO A 203 -18.46 -19.91 -11.95
N LEU A 204 -19.36 -19.69 -10.99
CA LEU A 204 -20.60 -20.47 -10.88
C LEU A 204 -21.84 -19.62 -10.51
N LEU A 205 -22.94 -19.99 -11.17
CA LEU A 205 -24.25 -19.35 -11.32
C LEU A 205 -25.13 -19.24 -10.06
N ALA A 206 -26.07 -18.29 -10.14
CA ALA A 206 -27.24 -18.09 -9.28
C ALA A 206 -28.51 -18.74 -9.87
N LEU A 207 -29.54 -18.97 -9.02
CA LEU A 207 -30.96 -19.09 -9.39
C LEU A 207 -31.91 -18.58 -8.27
N PRO A 208 -33.19 -18.22 -8.58
CA PRO A 208 -34.03 -17.29 -7.81
C PRO A 208 -35.25 -17.90 -7.10
N GLY A 209 -35.93 -17.11 -6.25
CA GLY A 209 -37.27 -17.40 -5.70
C GLY A 209 -37.85 -16.24 -4.86
N THR A 210 -39.10 -15.86 -5.13
CA THR A 210 -39.80 -14.63 -4.67
C THR A 210 -40.78 -14.86 -3.52
N ALA A 211 -41.00 -13.83 -2.70
CA ALA A 211 -42.22 -13.62 -1.90
C ALA A 211 -42.49 -12.10 -1.79
N ARG A 212 -43.75 -11.68 -2.00
CA ARG A 212 -44.21 -10.28 -1.98
C ARG A 212 -44.71 -9.92 -0.58
N ALA A 213 -43.92 -9.14 0.16
CA ALA A 213 -44.41 -8.19 1.15
C ALA A 213 -44.61 -6.83 0.47
N THR A 214 -45.06 -5.81 1.19
CA THR A 214 -45.14 -4.41 0.71
C THR A 214 -43.72 -3.85 0.59
N VAL A 215 -42.96 -4.35 -0.37
CA VAL A 215 -41.54 -4.09 -0.52
C VAL A 215 -41.36 -2.69 -1.09
N TRP A 216 -40.67 -1.85 -0.33
CA TRP A 216 -40.09 -0.64 -0.89
C TRP A 216 -38.88 -1.03 -1.74
N THR A 217 -38.86 -0.58 -2.98
CA THR A 217 -37.73 -0.76 -3.89
C THR A 217 -36.78 0.41 -3.70
N LEU A 218 -35.53 0.11 -3.32
CA LEU A 218 -34.47 1.10 -3.19
C LEU A 218 -34.25 1.83 -4.52
N ASP A 219 -34.34 3.16 -4.51
CA ASP A 219 -33.86 4.00 -5.60
C ASP A 219 -32.37 4.29 -5.38
N ALA A 220 -31.52 3.43 -5.95
CA ALA A 220 -30.08 3.51 -5.78
C ALA A 220 -29.48 4.83 -6.33
N ALA A 221 -30.13 5.48 -7.30
CA ALA A 221 -29.62 6.72 -7.88
C ALA A 221 -29.81 7.93 -6.96
N HIS A 222 -30.85 7.89 -6.12
CA HIS A 222 -31.17 8.94 -5.14
C HIS A 222 -30.94 8.49 -3.70
N SER A 223 -30.09 7.48 -3.50
CA SER A 223 -29.73 6.95 -2.19
C SER A 223 -28.23 7.01 -1.97
N THR A 224 -27.81 7.42 -0.77
CA THR A 224 -26.42 7.46 -0.34
C THR A 224 -26.26 6.75 1.00
N LEU A 225 -25.33 5.80 1.05
CA LEU A 225 -24.81 5.26 2.29
C LEU A 225 -23.40 5.83 2.50
N GLY A 226 -23.28 6.76 3.44
CA GLY A 226 -22.07 7.50 3.72
C GLY A 226 -21.39 7.05 5.01
N PHE A 227 -20.12 7.41 5.13
CA PHE A 227 -19.38 7.35 6.38
C PHE A 227 -18.45 8.56 6.50
N THR A 228 -18.19 9.00 7.71
CA THR A 228 -17.26 10.09 8.00
C THR A 228 -16.31 9.64 9.10
N GLY A 229 -15.02 9.82 8.87
CA GLY A 229 -13.98 9.55 9.86
C GLY A 229 -13.05 10.75 9.98
N SER A 230 -12.13 10.69 10.95
CA SER A 230 -11.04 11.67 11.07
C SER A 230 -9.70 10.96 10.93
N GLN A 231 -8.79 11.56 10.18
CA GLN A 231 -7.43 11.07 9.96
C GLN A 231 -6.43 12.18 10.29
N SER A 232 -5.58 11.95 11.29
CA SER A 232 -4.63 12.95 11.80
C SER A 232 -5.27 14.30 12.19
N GLY A 233 -6.54 14.29 12.61
CA GLY A 233 -7.32 15.47 12.98
C GLY A 233 -8.23 16.00 11.87
N ASP A 234 -7.96 15.69 10.60
CA ASP A 234 -8.78 16.16 9.48
C ASP A 234 -9.94 15.22 9.21
N ALA A 235 -11.15 15.76 9.03
CA ALA A 235 -12.32 14.98 8.65
C ALA A 235 -12.22 14.52 7.19
N PHE A 236 -12.66 13.30 6.92
CA PHE A 236 -12.86 12.79 5.57
C PHE A 236 -14.25 12.17 5.44
N HIS A 237 -14.79 12.25 4.24
CA HIS A 237 -16.10 11.66 3.90
C HIS A 237 -15.91 10.52 2.91
N GLY A 238 -16.68 9.47 3.11
CA GLY A 238 -16.75 8.32 2.24
C GLY A 238 -18.18 7.92 1.96
N ARG A 239 -18.35 7.10 0.93
CA ARG A 239 -19.62 6.46 0.59
C ARG A 239 -19.39 5.10 -0.01
N PHE A 240 -20.40 4.24 0.09
CA PHE A 240 -20.42 2.98 -0.63
C PHE A 240 -21.17 3.16 -1.95
N GLN A 241 -20.48 2.87 -3.06
CA GLN A 241 -21.07 2.99 -4.40
C GLN A 241 -22.06 1.86 -4.71
N ARG A 242 -21.96 0.73 -3.99
CA ARG A 242 -22.80 -0.45 -4.22
C ARG A 242 -23.33 -0.99 -2.90
N PHE A 243 -24.65 -0.98 -2.77
CA PHE A 243 -25.38 -1.64 -1.70
C PHE A 243 -26.78 -2.01 -2.20
N THR A 244 -27.41 -2.94 -1.53
CA THR A 244 -28.80 -3.35 -1.76
C THR A 244 -29.56 -3.28 -0.46
N ALA A 245 -30.85 -3.01 -0.54
CA ALA A 245 -31.73 -3.01 0.62
C ALA A 245 -33.02 -3.76 0.29
N ARG A 246 -33.45 -4.64 1.18
CA ARG A 246 -34.81 -5.16 1.23
C ARG A 246 -35.51 -4.42 2.35
N ILE A 247 -36.51 -3.64 2.01
CA ILE A 247 -37.19 -2.74 2.94
C ILE A 247 -38.65 -3.18 3.00
N ASP A 248 -38.99 -3.85 4.09
CA ASP A 248 -40.37 -4.14 4.48
C ASP A 248 -40.69 -3.26 5.69
N PHE A 249 -41.37 -2.13 5.46
CA PHE A 249 -41.66 -1.17 6.53
C PHE A 249 -42.99 -0.49 6.27
N ASP A 250 -43.92 -0.67 7.20
CA ASP A 250 -45.18 0.05 7.25
C ASP A 250 -45.15 1.05 8.42
N PRO A 251 -45.20 2.37 8.17
CA PRO A 251 -45.29 3.38 9.23
C PRO A 251 -46.50 3.20 10.16
N ALA A 252 -47.58 2.56 9.69
CA ALA A 252 -48.75 2.27 10.54
C ALA A 252 -48.54 1.07 11.48
N HIS A 253 -47.67 0.12 11.11
CA HIS A 253 -47.34 -1.08 11.88
C HIS A 253 -45.81 -1.28 11.95
N PRO A 254 -45.05 -0.31 12.52
CA PRO A 254 -43.60 -0.31 12.43
C PRO A 254 -42.96 -1.53 13.11
N THR A 255 -43.63 -2.12 14.10
CA THR A 255 -43.14 -3.31 14.83
C THR A 255 -43.02 -4.55 13.97
N ASP A 256 -43.73 -4.61 12.83
CA ASP A 256 -43.74 -5.76 11.92
C ASP A 256 -42.70 -5.62 10.81
N GLY A 257 -42.00 -4.48 10.76
CA GLY A 257 -41.03 -4.17 9.73
C GLY A 257 -39.78 -5.04 9.80
N HIS A 258 -39.16 -5.22 8.64
CA HIS A 258 -37.86 -5.86 8.47
C HIS A 258 -37.05 -5.14 7.40
N VAL A 259 -35.83 -4.72 7.74
CA VAL A 259 -34.90 -4.08 6.80
C VAL A 259 -33.59 -4.86 6.78
N LEU A 260 -33.23 -5.38 5.61
CA LEU A 260 -31.94 -6.04 5.38
C LEU A 260 -31.14 -5.23 4.36
N VAL A 261 -30.00 -4.70 4.79
CA VAL A 261 -29.06 -3.95 3.94
C VAL A 261 -27.80 -4.77 3.75
N ASN A 262 -27.41 -5.01 2.50
CA ASN A 262 -26.13 -5.62 2.15
C ASN A 262 -25.25 -4.60 1.43
N VAL A 263 -24.07 -4.36 1.94
CA VAL A 263 -23.12 -3.36 1.43
C VAL A 263 -21.91 -4.08 0.87
N ASP A 264 -21.51 -3.76 -0.36
CA ASP A 264 -20.30 -4.29 -0.98
C ASP A 264 -19.08 -3.51 -0.43
N MET A 265 -18.25 -4.19 0.35
CA MET A 265 -17.08 -3.60 1.02
C MET A 265 -15.97 -3.19 0.05
N THR A 266 -16.02 -3.65 -1.21
CA THR A 266 -15.10 -3.22 -2.27
C THR A 266 -15.55 -1.94 -2.97
N SER A 267 -16.73 -1.41 -2.62
CA SER A 267 -17.34 -0.25 -3.27
C SER A 267 -17.14 1.08 -2.53
N ALA A 268 -16.41 1.05 -1.42
CA ALA A 268 -16.13 2.24 -0.63
C ALA A 268 -15.25 3.22 -1.41
N THR A 269 -15.65 4.49 -1.43
CA THR A 269 -14.86 5.58 -2.00
C THR A 269 -14.92 6.80 -1.12
N THR A 270 -13.81 7.51 -1.02
CA THR A 270 -13.64 8.74 -0.24
C THR A 270 -13.19 9.92 -1.10
N GLY A 271 -13.11 9.73 -2.42
CA GLY A 271 -12.52 10.69 -3.35
C GLY A 271 -10.98 10.74 -3.30
N ASP A 272 -10.36 9.99 -2.39
CA ASP A 272 -8.91 9.84 -2.27
C ASP A 272 -8.53 8.41 -2.71
N SER A 273 -7.87 8.29 -3.86
CA SER A 273 -7.50 6.98 -4.44
C SER A 273 -6.57 6.17 -3.54
N ASP A 274 -5.75 6.85 -2.72
CA ASP A 274 -4.82 6.19 -1.82
C ASP A 274 -5.58 5.49 -0.69
N ARG A 275 -6.54 6.19 -0.06
CA ARG A 275 -7.42 5.61 0.97
C ARG A 275 -8.32 4.53 0.37
N ASP A 276 -8.91 4.80 -0.80
CA ASP A 276 -9.84 3.88 -1.45
C ASP A 276 -9.18 2.55 -1.82
N SER A 277 -7.92 2.57 -2.24
CA SER A 277 -7.14 1.34 -2.51
C SER A 277 -6.84 0.50 -1.26
N ARG A 278 -6.90 1.10 -0.05
CA ARG A 278 -6.56 0.45 1.23
C ARG A 278 -7.76 -0.08 1.98
N LEU A 279 -8.94 0.54 1.80
CA LEU A 279 -10.16 0.14 2.50
C LEU A 279 -10.48 -1.37 2.32
N PRO A 280 -10.27 -2.00 1.16
CA PRO A 280 -10.48 -3.45 0.99
C PRO A 280 -9.43 -4.35 1.66
N ASP A 281 -8.26 -3.81 2.06
CA ASP A 281 -7.13 -4.60 2.57
C ASP A 281 -7.46 -5.33 3.89
N PRO A 282 -6.69 -6.39 4.25
CA PRO A 282 -6.91 -7.16 5.48
C PRO A 282 -6.94 -6.34 6.78
N ASP A 283 -6.16 -5.26 6.87
CA ASP A 283 -6.14 -4.41 8.06
C ASP A 283 -7.42 -3.57 8.19
N TRP A 284 -8.18 -3.37 7.11
CA TRP A 284 -9.39 -2.53 7.07
C TRP A 284 -10.64 -3.41 6.94
N PHE A 285 -11.34 -3.41 5.81
CA PHE A 285 -12.55 -4.21 5.65
C PHE A 285 -12.28 -5.69 5.43
N ASP A 286 -11.03 -6.08 5.12
CA ASP A 286 -10.67 -7.45 4.72
C ASP A 286 -11.66 -8.02 3.70
N ALA A 287 -11.94 -7.23 2.65
CA ALA A 287 -13.00 -7.51 1.70
C ALA A 287 -12.76 -8.81 0.91
N SER A 288 -11.51 -9.30 0.89
CA SER A 288 -11.15 -10.59 0.32
C SER A 288 -11.82 -11.78 1.02
N LYS A 289 -12.03 -11.68 2.35
CA LYS A 289 -12.72 -12.69 3.17
C LYS A 289 -14.13 -12.26 3.55
N HIS A 290 -14.36 -10.95 3.64
CA HIS A 290 -15.59 -10.34 4.11
C HIS A 290 -16.09 -9.32 3.09
N ALA A 291 -16.47 -9.80 1.90
CA ALA A 291 -16.88 -8.94 0.79
C ALA A 291 -18.15 -8.12 1.08
N THR A 292 -18.95 -8.53 2.06
CA THR A 292 -20.24 -7.93 2.38
C THR A 292 -20.34 -7.58 3.87
N ALA A 293 -20.75 -6.36 4.17
CA ALA A 293 -21.29 -6.00 5.48
C ALA A 293 -22.82 -6.01 5.43
N THR A 294 -23.44 -6.44 6.52
CA THR A 294 -24.90 -6.65 6.59
C THR A 294 -25.47 -5.93 7.79
N PHE A 295 -26.49 -5.10 7.58
CA PHE A 295 -27.33 -4.58 8.65
C PHE A 295 -28.71 -5.23 8.53
N ASP A 296 -29.10 -5.95 9.59
CA ASP A 296 -30.37 -6.68 9.66
C ASP A 296 -31.18 -6.16 10.85
N ALA A 297 -32.25 -5.42 10.54
CA ALA A 297 -33.12 -4.80 11.52
C ALA A 297 -34.52 -5.40 11.46
N SER A 298 -34.95 -5.96 12.59
CA SER A 298 -36.23 -6.65 12.73
C SER A 298 -37.14 -6.02 13.79
N HIS A 299 -36.74 -4.89 14.38
CA HIS A 299 -37.56 -4.19 15.36
C HIS A 299 -37.43 -2.68 15.19
N PHE A 300 -38.57 -2.00 15.00
CA PHE A 300 -38.61 -0.55 14.84
C PHE A 300 -39.40 0.09 15.98
N LYS A 301 -38.83 1.13 16.58
CA LYS A 301 -39.44 1.87 17.68
C LYS A 301 -39.82 3.28 17.21
N PRO A 302 -41.09 3.69 17.29
CA PRO A 302 -41.47 5.09 17.10
C PRO A 302 -40.81 5.96 18.18
N LEU A 303 -40.22 7.09 17.78
CA LEU A 303 -39.66 8.09 18.69
C LEU A 303 -40.53 9.37 18.78
N GLY A 304 -41.61 9.42 18.00
CA GLY A 304 -42.54 10.55 17.90
C GLY A 304 -42.39 11.31 16.58
N GLY A 305 -43.50 11.81 16.04
CA GLY A 305 -43.51 12.52 14.76
C GLY A 305 -43.05 11.65 13.59
N ASP A 306 -42.06 12.14 12.85
CA ASP A 306 -41.43 11.46 11.71
C ASP A 306 -40.19 10.62 12.10
N ALA A 307 -39.91 10.48 13.40
CA ALA A 307 -38.69 9.84 13.91
C ALA A 307 -38.93 8.41 14.41
N TYR A 308 -37.97 7.53 14.08
CA TYR A 308 -37.96 6.11 14.40
C TYR A 308 -36.55 5.65 14.81
N ALA A 309 -36.46 4.51 15.47
CA ALA A 309 -35.21 3.78 15.68
C ALA A 309 -35.31 2.37 15.11
N ALA A 310 -34.44 2.04 14.16
CA ALA A 310 -34.26 0.68 13.65
C ALA A 310 -33.29 -0.08 14.55
N VAL A 311 -33.77 -1.12 15.21
CA VAL A 311 -32.99 -1.97 16.13
C VAL A 311 -32.68 -3.28 15.42
N GLY A 312 -31.39 -3.60 15.33
CA GLY A 312 -30.92 -4.75 14.58
C GLY A 312 -29.49 -5.14 14.95
N THR A 313 -28.85 -5.86 14.03
CA THR A 313 -27.44 -6.22 14.13
C THR A 313 -26.67 -5.73 12.92
N LEU A 314 -25.48 -5.19 13.14
CA LEU A 314 -24.50 -4.93 12.10
C LEU A 314 -23.45 -6.05 12.13
N SER A 315 -23.27 -6.73 11.01
CA SER A 315 -22.16 -7.63 10.75
C SER A 315 -21.18 -6.96 9.79
N LEU A 316 -19.96 -6.71 10.27
CA LEU A 316 -18.89 -6.09 9.51
C LEU A 316 -17.60 -6.87 9.79
N ARG A 317 -16.89 -7.25 8.72
CA ARG A 317 -15.65 -8.04 8.81
C ARG A 317 -15.82 -9.36 9.60
N GLY A 318 -17.00 -9.98 9.48
CA GLY A 318 -17.34 -11.21 10.18
C GLY A 318 -17.63 -11.06 11.68
N ILE A 319 -17.56 -9.85 12.23
CA ILE A 319 -17.90 -9.54 13.61
C ILE A 319 -19.29 -8.91 13.65
N THR A 320 -20.17 -9.43 14.51
CA THR A 320 -21.57 -9.00 14.61
C THR A 320 -21.84 -8.36 15.96
N HIS A 321 -22.38 -7.13 15.93
CA HIS A 321 -22.80 -6.41 17.13
C HIS A 321 -24.23 -5.85 16.98
N PRO A 322 -24.98 -5.72 18.09
CA PRO A 322 -26.23 -4.98 18.09
C PRO A 322 -26.01 -3.52 17.68
N LEU A 323 -26.90 -2.98 16.86
CA LEU A 323 -26.88 -1.59 16.42
C LEU A 323 -28.30 -1.02 16.44
N THR A 324 -28.44 0.19 16.97
CA THR A 324 -29.68 0.98 16.88
C THR A 324 -29.42 2.20 16.01
N LEU A 325 -30.08 2.27 14.86
CA LEU A 325 -29.99 3.40 13.93
C LEU A 325 -31.22 4.31 14.12
N PRO A 326 -31.06 5.51 14.68
CA PRO A 326 -32.11 6.53 14.64
C PRO A 326 -32.24 7.10 13.23
N PHE A 327 -33.47 7.25 12.75
CA PHE A 327 -33.76 7.83 11.44
C PHE A 327 -35.07 8.63 11.45
N LYS A 328 -35.17 9.57 10.51
CA LYS A 328 -36.41 10.27 10.16
C LYS A 328 -36.95 9.73 8.85
N LEU A 329 -38.27 9.67 8.72
CA LEU A 329 -38.96 9.15 7.55
C LEU A 329 -40.03 10.13 7.07
N THR A 330 -39.91 10.56 5.81
CA THR A 330 -40.98 11.29 5.13
C THR A 330 -41.55 10.42 4.02
N VAL A 331 -42.87 10.29 3.96
CA VAL A 331 -43.56 9.54 2.90
C VAL A 331 -44.46 10.49 2.13
N ASN A 332 -44.20 10.63 0.83
CA ASN A 332 -44.95 11.46 -0.10
C ASN A 332 -45.50 10.57 -1.23
N GLY A 333 -46.77 10.16 -1.10
CA GLY A 333 -47.39 9.22 -2.03
C GLY A 333 -46.68 7.87 -2.04
N ASP A 334 -46.12 7.50 -3.20
CA ASP A 334 -45.39 6.24 -3.40
C ASP A 334 -43.87 6.36 -3.14
N THR A 335 -43.39 7.51 -2.67
CA THR A 335 -41.97 7.75 -2.40
C THR A 335 -41.73 7.92 -0.90
N ALA A 336 -40.82 7.13 -0.34
CA ALA A 336 -40.32 7.25 1.01
C ALA A 336 -38.88 7.79 1.00
N HIS A 337 -38.59 8.75 1.86
CA HIS A 337 -37.26 9.30 2.07
C HIS A 337 -36.87 9.17 3.55
N ALA A 338 -35.79 8.44 3.81
CA ALA A 338 -35.29 8.15 5.14
C ALA A 338 -33.89 8.72 5.34
N THR A 339 -33.69 9.48 6.42
CA THR A 339 -32.37 10.04 6.79
C THR A 339 -31.98 9.64 8.20
N GLY A 340 -30.75 9.18 8.40
CA GLY A 340 -30.28 8.70 9.69
C GLY A 340 -28.78 8.88 9.86
N THR A 341 -28.32 8.89 11.10
CA THR A 341 -26.90 8.92 11.42
C THR A 341 -26.64 8.14 12.69
N VAL A 342 -25.59 7.33 12.70
CA VAL A 342 -25.15 6.58 13.88
C VAL A 342 -23.64 6.60 13.98
N SER A 343 -23.10 6.69 15.20
CA SER A 343 -21.66 6.60 15.44
C SER A 343 -21.28 5.17 15.79
N LEU A 344 -20.23 4.67 15.15
CA LEU A 344 -19.66 3.35 15.39
C LEU A 344 -18.22 3.50 15.90
N LYS A 345 -17.77 2.56 16.71
CA LYS A 345 -16.35 2.33 16.99
C LYS A 345 -15.84 1.30 15.99
N ARG A 346 -14.94 1.71 15.09
CA ARG A 346 -14.46 0.82 14.01
C ARG A 346 -13.68 -0.40 14.54
N ASP A 347 -13.05 -0.26 15.69
CA ASP A 347 -12.26 -1.29 16.35
C ASP A 347 -13.12 -2.40 16.95
N ASP A 348 -14.39 -2.13 17.31
CA ASP A 348 -15.36 -3.17 17.71
C ASP A 348 -15.54 -4.21 16.59
N TYR A 349 -15.44 -3.78 15.33
CA TYR A 349 -15.54 -4.64 14.15
C TYR A 349 -14.17 -5.04 13.58
N GLY A 350 -13.09 -4.77 14.32
CA GLY A 350 -11.73 -5.06 13.90
C GLY A 350 -11.30 -4.31 12.64
N VAL A 351 -11.91 -3.17 12.32
CA VAL A 351 -11.57 -2.34 11.15
C VAL A 351 -10.48 -1.35 11.53
N GLY A 352 -9.35 -1.42 10.82
CA GLY A 352 -8.14 -0.63 11.08
C GLY A 352 -7.26 -1.26 12.16
N GLN A 353 -6.65 -2.38 11.80
CA GLN A 353 -5.74 -3.17 12.64
C GLN A 353 -4.27 -2.71 12.54
N GLY A 354 -3.38 -3.36 13.30
CA GLY A 354 -1.94 -3.12 13.26
C GLY A 354 -1.60 -1.68 13.66
N GLN A 355 -0.88 -0.98 12.78
CA GLN A 355 -0.49 0.43 13.01
C GLN A 355 -1.69 1.40 13.10
N TRP A 356 -2.89 0.98 12.70
CA TRP A 356 -4.11 1.79 12.77
C TRP A 356 -4.90 1.57 14.05
N ALA A 357 -4.55 0.59 14.89
CA ALA A 357 -5.41 0.16 16.00
C ALA A 357 -5.60 1.22 17.10
N SER A 358 -4.63 2.13 17.29
CA SER A 358 -4.61 3.04 18.45
C SER A 358 -5.60 4.20 18.40
N GLY A 359 -6.23 4.47 17.26
CA GLY A 359 -7.04 5.67 17.07
C GLY A 359 -6.24 6.96 16.80
N GLU A 360 -4.92 6.92 16.96
CA GLU A 360 -4.04 8.11 16.83
C GLU A 360 -3.98 8.65 15.40
N TRP A 361 -3.89 7.74 14.42
CA TRP A 361 -3.77 8.11 13.01
C TRP A 361 -5.12 8.25 12.33
N VAL A 362 -6.07 7.39 12.69
CA VAL A 362 -7.45 7.43 12.23
C VAL A 362 -8.31 7.23 13.45
N ALA A 363 -9.18 8.18 13.75
CA ALA A 363 -10.05 8.12 14.92
C ALA A 363 -10.83 6.79 14.96
N LEU A 364 -11.14 6.32 16.17
CA LEU A 364 -11.93 5.10 16.36
C LEU A 364 -13.40 5.34 16.02
N ASP A 365 -13.90 6.55 16.28
CA ASP A 365 -15.26 6.95 15.95
C ASP A 365 -15.41 7.18 14.45
N VAL A 366 -16.42 6.51 13.89
CA VAL A 366 -16.86 6.67 12.51
C VAL A 366 -18.36 6.93 12.52
N ALA A 367 -18.78 8.07 11.97
CA ALA A 367 -20.19 8.35 11.77
C ALA A 367 -20.65 7.70 10.47
N VAL A 368 -21.69 6.88 10.51
CA VAL A 368 -22.36 6.33 9.32
C VAL A 368 -23.61 7.14 9.07
N THR A 369 -23.76 7.64 7.84
CA THR A 369 -24.91 8.43 7.41
C THR A 369 -25.72 7.65 6.39
N VAL A 370 -27.04 7.69 6.55
CA VAL A 370 -28.00 6.99 5.70
C VAL A 370 -28.92 8.06 5.12
N ASP A 371 -29.01 8.14 3.80
CA ASP A 371 -29.93 9.00 3.07
C ASP A 371 -30.53 8.15 1.95
N ILE A 372 -31.73 7.61 2.16
CA ILE A 372 -32.30 6.55 1.34
C ILE A 372 -33.62 7.00 0.77
N THR A 373 -33.73 6.92 -0.55
CA THR A 373 -35.00 7.07 -1.27
C THR A 373 -35.47 5.69 -1.70
N ALA A 374 -36.74 5.38 -1.44
CA ALA A 374 -37.36 4.13 -1.88
C ALA A 374 -38.75 4.39 -2.44
N THR A 375 -39.15 3.58 -3.41
CA THR A 375 -40.47 3.67 -4.05
C THR A 375 -41.29 2.44 -3.75
N ARG A 376 -42.59 2.61 -3.52
CA ARG A 376 -43.50 1.50 -3.26
C ARG A 376 -43.56 0.61 -4.50
N ALA A 377 -43.29 -0.68 -4.36
CA ALA A 377 -43.45 -1.62 -5.48
C ALA A 377 -44.91 -1.62 -5.96
N LYS A 378 -45.12 -1.51 -7.28
CA LYS A 378 -46.43 -1.61 -7.91
C LYS A 378 -46.96 -3.05 -7.95
#